data_AF-A0A328STG2-F1
#
_entry.id   AF-A0A328STG2-F1
#
_cell.length_a   1.000
_cell.length_b   1.000
_cell.length_c   1.000
_cell.angle_alpha   90.00
_cell.angle_beta   90.00
_cell.angle_gamma   90.00
#
_symmetry.space_group_name_H-M   'P 1'
#
loop_
_entity.id
_entity.type
_entity.pdbx_description
1 polymer ?
#
loop_
_entity_poly.entity_id
_entity_poly.type
_entity_poly.pdbx_seq_one_letter_code
_entity_poly.pdbx_strand_id
1 'polypeptide(L)'
;MIEIAIRVAFGVAFLATLVYQFAFFKFYRIVKAERVDWISRRGSLSFMYAGLPRALDPNVGIALLGVAFSSRVSQLRTHSARTYAFYIRVCLPLGLLLYLGISAVQILGAA
;
A
#
# COMPACT_ATOMS: atom_id res chain seq x y z
N MET A 1 30.88 5.47 -3.52
CA MET A 1 29.88 4.73 -4.35
C MET A 1 28.66 4.30 -3.54
N ILE A 2 28.83 3.71 -2.35
CA ILE A 2 27.72 3.25 -1.49
C ILE A 2 26.75 4.38 -1.11
N GLU A 3 27.26 5.58 -0.80
CA GLU A 3 26.41 6.72 -0.43
C GLU A 3 25.47 7.18 -1.56
N ILE A 4 25.97 7.20 -2.81
CA ILE A 4 25.15 7.52 -3.98
C ILE A 4 24.08 6.44 -4.18
N ALA A 5 24.44 5.16 -4.00
CA ALA A 5 23.48 4.06 -4.10
C ALA A 5 22.37 4.16 -3.05
N ILE A 6 22.69 4.55 -1.82
CA ILE A 6 21.70 4.77 -0.75
C ILE A 6 20.74 5.90 -1.11
N ARG A 7 21.26 7.04 -1.60
CA ARG A 7 20.43 8.18 -2.02
C ARG A 7 19.50 7.83 -3.17
N VAL A 8 20.01 7.09 -4.16
CA VAL A 8 19.19 6.58 -5.28
C VAL A 8 18.13 5.61 -4.77
N ALA A 9 18.48 4.67 -3.90
CA ALA A 9 17.52 3.72 -3.31
C ALA A 9 16.41 4.43 -2.53
N PHE A 10 16.75 5.47 -1.75
CA PHE A 10 15.77 6.33 -1.08
C PHE A 10 14.85 7.03 -2.07
N GLY A 11 15.40 7.59 -3.15
CA GLY A 11 14.60 8.23 -4.21
C GLY A 11 13.61 7.25 -4.85
N VAL A 12 14.05 6.02 -5.15
CA VAL A 12 13.18 4.97 -5.70
C VAL A 12 12.13 4.53 -4.68
N ALA A 13 12.49 4.34 -3.41
CA ALA A 13 11.56 3.98 -2.34
C ALA A 13 10.48 5.06 -2.12
N PHE A 14 10.88 6.33 -2.18
CA PHE A 14 9.97 7.47 -2.08
C PHE A 14 8.97 7.49 -3.23
N LEU A 15 9.45 7.35 -4.48
CA LEU A 15 8.57 7.29 -5.66
C LEU A 15 7.63 6.08 -5.60
N ALA A 16 8.14 4.90 -5.19
CA ALA A 16 7.32 3.71 -5.00
C ALA A 16 6.22 3.95 -3.94
N THR A 17 6.54 4.66 -2.87
CA THR A 17 5.58 5.02 -1.81
C THR A 17 4.47 5.93 -2.34
N LEU A 18 4.82 6.95 -3.15
CA LEU A 18 3.83 7.85 -3.75
C LEU A 18 2.90 7.12 -4.72
N VAL A 19 3.46 6.28 -5.60
CA VAL A 19 2.67 5.46 -6.53
C VAL A 19 1.77 4.49 -5.77
N TYR A 20 2.28 3.86 -4.73
CA TYR A 20 1.51 3.00 -3.83
C TYR A 20 0.34 3.75 -3.20
N GLN A 21 0.56 4.91 -2.58
CA GLN A 21 -0.51 5.67 -1.93
C GLN A 21 -1.58 6.10 -2.94
N PHE A 22 -1.17 6.62 -4.10
CA PHE A 22 -2.09 6.99 -5.16
C PHE A 22 -2.95 5.82 -5.61
N ALA A 23 -2.32 4.67 -5.89
CA ALA A 23 -3.01 3.45 -6.28
C ALA A 23 -3.95 2.94 -5.19
N PHE A 24 -3.50 2.99 -3.93
CA PHE A 24 -4.29 2.58 -2.77
C PHE A 24 -5.58 3.40 -2.64
N PHE A 25 -5.51 4.73 -2.69
CA PHE A 25 -6.71 5.56 -2.60
C PHE A 25 -7.66 5.40 -3.79
N LYS A 26 -7.12 5.26 -5.01
CA LYS A 26 -7.94 5.00 -6.21
C LYS A 26 -8.62 3.64 -6.12
N PHE A 27 -7.88 2.61 -5.72
CA PHE A 27 -8.42 1.27 -5.53
C PHE A 27 -9.46 1.22 -4.41
N TYR A 28 -9.22 1.89 -3.28
CA TYR A 28 -10.19 2.04 -2.19
C TYR A 28 -11.51 2.63 -2.70
N ARG A 29 -11.45 3.71 -3.49
CA ARG A 29 -12.68 4.34 -4.03
C ARG A 29 -13.47 3.39 -4.92
N ILE A 30 -12.79 2.59 -5.75
CA ILE A 30 -13.43 1.59 -6.61
C ILE A 30 -14.09 0.50 -5.76
N VAL A 31 -13.34 -0.12 -4.84
CA VAL A 31 -13.86 -1.20 -3.99
C VAL A 31 -15.01 -0.69 -3.12
N LYS A 32 -14.91 0.53 -2.57
CA LYS A 32 -15.99 1.16 -1.81
C LYS A 32 -17.25 1.38 -2.65
N ALA A 33 -17.11 1.74 -3.92
CA ALA A 33 -18.25 1.98 -4.81
C ALA A 33 -18.95 0.68 -5.25
N GLU A 34 -18.21 -0.41 -5.41
CA GLU A 34 -18.74 -1.65 -5.99
C GLU A 34 -19.02 -2.76 -4.99
N ARG A 35 -18.20 -2.86 -3.94
CA ARG A 35 -18.16 -3.96 -2.96
C ARG A 35 -17.72 -3.46 -1.58
N VAL A 36 -18.50 -2.52 -1.03
CA VAL A 36 -18.20 -1.91 0.28
C VAL A 36 -18.10 -2.97 1.40
N ASP A 37 -18.85 -4.07 1.27
CA ASP A 37 -18.87 -5.21 2.17
C ASP A 37 -17.50 -5.89 2.33
N TRP A 38 -16.63 -5.82 1.33
CA TRP A 38 -15.29 -6.42 1.40
C TRP A 38 -14.33 -5.65 2.29
N ILE A 39 -14.57 -4.36 2.47
CA ILE A 39 -13.69 -3.43 3.18
C ILE A 39 -14.35 -2.80 4.41
N SER A 40 -15.64 -3.06 4.65
CA SER A 40 -16.35 -2.64 5.85
C SER A 40 -15.98 -3.54 7.04
N ARG A 41 -14.73 -3.41 7.52
CA ARG A 41 -14.30 -4.00 8.78
C ARG A 41 -14.29 -2.92 9.86
N ARG A 42 -15.00 -3.16 10.95
CA ARG A 42 -14.93 -2.35 12.17
C ARG A 42 -14.13 -3.16 13.19
N GLY A 43 -12.85 -2.82 13.36
CA GLY A 43 -11.97 -3.46 14.33
C GLY A 43 -12.12 -2.84 15.72
N SER A 44 -11.56 -3.50 16.73
CA SER A 44 -11.55 -3.00 18.11
C SER A 44 -10.86 -1.63 18.24
N LEU A 45 -9.94 -1.30 17.33
CA LEU A 45 -9.22 -0.02 17.27
C LEU A 45 -9.85 1.02 16.34
N SER A 46 -10.94 0.70 15.62
CA SER A 46 -11.58 1.63 14.70
C SER A 46 -12.12 2.90 15.38
N PHE A 47 -12.32 2.89 16.70
CA PHE A 47 -12.71 4.10 17.45
C PHE A 47 -11.62 5.18 17.43
N MET A 48 -10.33 4.80 17.42
CA MET A 48 -9.22 5.76 17.35
C MET A 48 -9.19 6.51 16.01
N TYR A 49 -9.84 5.96 14.99
CA TYR A 49 -9.90 6.50 13.63
C TYR A 49 -11.29 7.06 13.28
N ALA A 50 -12.21 7.17 14.24
CA ALA A 50 -13.60 7.56 13.98
C ALA A 50 -13.76 8.99 13.43
N GLY A 51 -12.78 9.88 13.67
CA GLY A 51 -12.74 11.24 13.12
C GLY A 51 -11.96 11.38 11.81
N LEU A 52 -11.37 10.29 11.29
CA LEU A 52 -10.55 10.29 10.09
C LEU A 52 -11.28 9.61 8.91
N PRO A 53 -10.89 9.92 7.66
CA PRO A 53 -11.33 9.14 6.52
C PRO A 53 -11.10 7.64 6.74
N ARG A 54 -12.14 6.81 6.54
CA ARG A 54 -12.05 5.34 6.73
C ARG A 54 -10.92 4.66 5.95
N ALA A 55 -10.42 5.27 4.88
CA ALA A 55 -9.26 4.77 4.14
C ALA A 55 -7.97 4.74 4.98
N LEU A 56 -7.91 5.54 6.05
CA LEU A 56 -6.79 5.60 7.00
C LEU A 56 -6.95 4.61 8.16
N ASP A 57 -8.10 3.95 8.29
CA ASP A 57 -8.27 2.89 9.29
C ASP A 57 -7.42 1.67 8.88
N PRO A 58 -6.49 1.21 9.73
CA PRO A 58 -5.61 0.08 9.40
C PRO A 58 -6.38 -1.20 9.10
N ASN A 59 -7.57 -1.41 9.68
CA ASN A 59 -8.40 -2.58 9.41
C ASN A 59 -8.95 -2.55 7.98
N VAL A 60 -9.35 -1.36 7.52
CA VAL A 60 -9.81 -1.13 6.15
C VAL A 60 -8.64 -1.28 5.18
N GLY A 61 -7.46 -0.77 5.56
CA GLY A 61 -6.26 -0.91 4.74
C GLY A 61 -5.82 -2.36 4.54
N ILE A 62 -5.78 -3.16 5.61
CA ILE A 62 -5.47 -4.59 5.51
C ILE A 62 -6.51 -5.33 4.67
N ALA A 63 -7.79 -5.04 4.86
CA ALA A 63 -8.85 -5.65 4.05
C ALA A 63 -8.69 -5.30 2.56
N LEU A 64 -8.38 -4.04 2.25
CA LEU A 64 -8.17 -3.57 0.89
C LEU A 64 -6.92 -4.22 0.25
N LEU A 65 -5.83 -4.37 0.99
CA LEU A 65 -4.65 -5.12 0.54
C LEU A 65 -5.02 -6.58 0.28
N GLY A 66 -5.79 -7.22 1.17
CA GLY A 66 -6.30 -8.57 0.95
C GLY A 66 -7.10 -8.69 -0.35
N VAL A 67 -7.97 -7.72 -0.65
CA VAL A 67 -8.66 -7.67 -1.95
C VAL A 67 -7.64 -7.52 -3.08
N ALA A 68 -6.71 -6.56 -2.98
CA ALA A 68 -5.72 -6.28 -4.01
C ALA A 68 -4.87 -7.51 -4.36
N PHE A 69 -4.48 -8.34 -3.39
CA PHE A 69 -3.69 -9.56 -3.61
C PHE A 69 -4.51 -10.81 -3.93
N SER A 70 -5.85 -10.73 -3.86
CA SER A 70 -6.73 -11.86 -4.15
C SER A 70 -7.22 -11.91 -5.60
N SER A 71 -7.87 -13.03 -5.95
CA SER A 71 -8.62 -13.15 -7.20
C SER A 71 -9.86 -12.25 -7.25
N ARG A 72 -10.34 -11.71 -6.12
CA ARG A 72 -11.56 -10.88 -6.05
C ARG A 72 -11.48 -9.61 -6.90
N VAL A 73 -10.27 -9.12 -7.21
CA VAL A 73 -10.07 -7.98 -8.12
C VAL A 73 -10.73 -8.21 -9.48
N SER A 74 -10.76 -9.44 -9.99
CA SER A 74 -11.34 -9.75 -11.29
C SER A 74 -12.87 -9.60 -11.33
N GLN A 75 -13.52 -9.62 -10.17
CA GLN A 75 -14.96 -9.49 -10.01
C GLN A 75 -15.43 -8.03 -9.96
N LEU A 76 -14.50 -7.06 -9.90
CA LEU A 76 -14.80 -5.63 -10.02
C LEU A 76 -15.08 -5.29 -11.49
N ARG A 77 -16.12 -4.49 -11.72
CA ARG A 77 -16.56 -4.01 -13.03
C ARG A 77 -15.63 -2.95 -13.58
N THR A 78 -15.06 -2.10 -12.73
CA THR A 78 -14.15 -1.04 -13.17
C THR A 78 -12.83 -1.64 -13.69
N HIS A 79 -12.55 -1.46 -14.98
CA HIS A 79 -11.37 -2.04 -15.64
C HIS A 79 -10.04 -1.56 -15.01
N SER A 80 -9.97 -0.29 -14.60
CA SER A 80 -8.78 0.29 -13.95
C SER A 80 -8.48 -0.28 -12.56
N ALA A 81 -9.40 -1.05 -11.96
CA ALA A 81 -9.18 -1.71 -10.67
C ALA A 81 -7.98 -2.66 -10.72
N ARG A 82 -7.79 -3.37 -11.82
CA ARG A 82 -6.67 -4.29 -12.02
C ARG A 82 -5.34 -3.56 -12.08
N THR A 83 -5.30 -2.40 -12.74
CA THR A 83 -4.12 -1.55 -12.83
C THR A 83 -3.69 -1.05 -11.46
N TYR A 84 -4.62 -0.54 -10.64
CA TYR A 84 -4.30 -0.09 -9.29
C TYR A 84 -3.91 -1.23 -8.35
N ALA A 85 -4.59 -2.38 -8.45
CA ALA A 85 -4.19 -3.58 -7.71
C ALA A 85 -2.78 -4.03 -8.10
N PHE A 86 -2.41 -3.95 -9.38
CA PHE A 86 -1.05 -4.26 -9.84
C PHE A 86 -0.02 -3.30 -9.23
N TYR A 87 -0.26 -1.99 -9.26
CA TYR A 87 0.64 -1.03 -8.61
C TYR A 87 0.79 -1.30 -7.11
N ILE A 88 -0.29 -1.66 -6.41
CA ILE A 88 -0.22 -2.06 -4.99
C ILE A 88 0.66 -3.31 -4.83
N ARG A 89 0.47 -4.34 -5.67
CA ARG A 89 1.22 -5.60 -5.61
C ARG A 89 2.71 -5.43 -5.88
N VAL A 90 3.11 -4.44 -6.69
CA VAL A 90 4.51 -4.21 -7.04
C VAL A 90 5.15 -3.21 -6.09
N CYS A 91 4.52 -2.04 -5.88
CA CYS A 91 5.12 -0.94 -5.13
C CYS A 91 5.21 -1.23 -3.63
N LEU A 92 4.26 -1.97 -3.05
CA LEU A 92 4.29 -2.30 -1.62
C LEU A 92 5.50 -3.18 -1.26
N PRO A 93 5.72 -4.36 -1.87
CA PRO A 93 6.90 -5.17 -1.55
C PRO A 93 8.19 -4.49 -2.00
N LEU A 94 8.20 -3.79 -3.14
CA LEU A 94 9.40 -3.07 -3.59
C LEU A 94 9.81 -1.99 -2.58
N GLY A 95 8.88 -1.15 -2.15
CA GLY A 95 9.13 -0.12 -1.15
C GLY A 95 9.61 -0.71 0.17
N LEU A 96 8.96 -1.78 0.65
CA LEU A 96 9.35 -2.47 1.88
C LEU A 96 10.78 -3.02 1.79
N LEU A 97 11.11 -3.72 0.70
CA LEU A 97 12.44 -4.30 0.49
C LEU A 97 13.52 -3.22 0.40
N LEU A 98 13.24 -2.10 -0.25
CA LEU A 98 14.18 -0.97 -0.33
C LEU A 98 14.41 -0.35 1.05
N TYR A 99 13.37 -0.09 1.84
CA TYR A 99 13.53 0.44 3.19
C TYR A 99 14.30 -0.52 4.10
N LEU A 100 14.00 -1.83 4.03
CA LEU A 100 14.72 -2.85 4.79
C LEU A 100 16.19 -2.94 4.38
N GLY A 101 16.48 -2.95 3.07
CA GLY A 101 17.84 -3.01 2.55
C GLY A 101 18.66 -1.79 2.95
N ILE A 102 18.08 -0.59 2.84
CA ILE A 102 18.73 0.65 3.28
C ILE A 102 19.03 0.59 4.79
N SER A 103 18.04 0.19 5.60
CA SER A 103 18.20 0.10 7.06
C SER A 103 19.28 -0.90 7.45
N ALA A 104 19.31 -2.07 6.79
CA ALA A 104 20.32 -3.10 7.01
C ALA A 104 21.73 -2.59 6.67
N VAL A 105 21.90 -1.91 5.54
CA VAL A 105 23.19 -1.31 5.14
C VAL A 105 23.64 -0.25 6.13
N GLN A 106 22.72 0.58 6.63
CA GLN A 106 23.04 1.59 7.64
C GLN A 106 23.46 0.98 8.98
N ILE A 107 22.78 -0.09 9.43
CA ILE A 107 23.12 -0.78 10.68
C ILE A 107 24.47 -1.50 10.55
N LEU A 108 24.68 -2.23 9.45
CA LEU A 108 25.91 -3.01 9.23
C LEU A 108 27.12 -2.14 8.91
N GLY A 109 26.93 -0.98 8.28
CA GLY A 109 28.00 -0.02 8.00
C GLY A 109 28.33 0.91 9.18
N ALA A 110 27.51 0.88 10.24
CA ALA A 110 27.76 1.60 11.50
C ALA A 110 28.39 0.70 12.59
N ALA A 111 28.57 -0.59 12.31
CA ALA A 111 29.28 -1.57 13.13
C ALA A 111 30.72 -1.75 12.62
#